data_AF-A0A445K9M1-F1
#
_entry.id   AF-A0A445K9M1-F1
#
_cell.length_a   1.000
_cell.length_b   1.000
_cell.length_c   1.000
_cell.angle_alpha   90.00
_cell.angle_beta   90.00
_cell.angle_gamma   90.00
#
_symmetry.space_group_name_H-M   'P 1'
#
loop_
_entity.id
_entity.type
_entity.pdbx_description
1 polymer ?
#
loop_
_entity_poly.entity_id
_entity_poly.type
_entity_poly.pdbx_seq_one_letter_code
_entity_poly.pdbx_strand_id
1 'polypeptide(L)'
;YRRYTPAPASCSDTWAIVITAGKHRGLTPNTGRVTQRRAISSASNMLHNKSFVKKTKGGKVMKQVREHYLRDDIYCGAPFCTVCDSSGARLSASPSTILVVDTNVVLNQIDLLENPAIDDVVVLSIVLEEVKNKNMSVYNRIRAICSNSMRKFFVFSNEYHRDTYIKEMSGETKNDRNDRAIRVATQWYQNHLGGAVKVLLITNDKENKRKASEEGILAETVESYVKSLVRPDLLDLLVRPASEDVDMEEVEDLRPSKRKVIYSEHKPMSEITSGLHRGIYHQGKLRVNRYNPFEAYVGSESIGDEIVIYGRSIMNRAFDGDIVAAELLPQDQWQGVSSLSIAHEEDEDENEDVHLAPNSADDAPRAVSQQGSSEQLNAVPSRPCGRIVGIIKRNWHSLPHAESTFGLGPQSSTLVSSGDKGKCLR
;
A
#
# COMPACT_ATOMS: atom_id res chain seq x y z
N TYR A 1 -30.25 -63.95 14.47
CA TYR A 1 -31.64 -64.08 13.99
C TYR A 1 -31.83 -63.20 12.77
N ARG A 2 -32.19 -63.84 11.64
CA ARG A 2 -32.69 -63.32 10.35
C ARG A 2 -31.87 -62.28 9.53
N ARG A 3 -31.28 -62.82 8.45
CA ARG A 3 -31.07 -62.17 7.14
C ARG A 3 -32.43 -61.84 6.49
N TYR A 4 -32.50 -60.79 5.66
CA TYR A 4 -33.18 -60.79 4.35
C TYR A 4 -32.78 -59.55 3.54
N THR A 5 -32.20 -59.78 2.36
CA THR A 5 -32.17 -58.90 1.17
C THR A 5 -33.56 -58.83 0.52
N PRO A 6 -33.90 -57.79 -0.25
CA PRO A 6 -33.80 -57.92 -1.72
C PRO A 6 -33.36 -56.63 -2.47
N ALA A 7 -32.84 -56.81 -3.68
CA ALA A 7 -32.60 -55.81 -4.73
C ALA A 7 -33.86 -55.60 -5.62
N PRO A 8 -33.78 -55.01 -6.83
CA PRO A 8 -33.44 -53.63 -7.23
C PRO A 8 -34.61 -52.94 -7.98
N ALA A 9 -34.49 -51.63 -8.26
CA ALA A 9 -35.33 -50.94 -9.25
C ALA A 9 -34.43 -50.19 -10.26
N SER A 10 -34.68 -50.48 -11.52
CA SER A 10 -34.06 -49.98 -12.75
C SER A 10 -34.57 -48.60 -13.15
N CYS A 11 -33.69 -47.77 -13.73
CA CYS A 11 -33.91 -47.22 -15.07
C CYS A 11 -32.64 -46.47 -15.53
N SER A 12 -32.00 -47.08 -16.51
CA SER A 12 -31.02 -46.50 -17.43
C SER A 12 -31.72 -45.64 -18.47
N ASP A 13 -31.21 -44.45 -18.77
CA ASP A 13 -31.52 -43.77 -20.03
C ASP A 13 -30.26 -43.11 -20.60
N THR A 14 -29.43 -43.95 -21.20
CA THR A 14 -28.46 -43.62 -22.24
C THR A 14 -29.23 -43.58 -23.56
N TRP A 15 -29.48 -42.39 -24.12
CA TRP A 15 -30.06 -42.29 -25.46
C TRP A 15 -28.96 -42.14 -26.51
N ALA A 16 -28.82 -43.21 -27.29
CA ALA A 16 -27.95 -43.36 -28.43
C ALA A 16 -28.40 -42.49 -29.61
N ILE A 17 -27.41 -41.99 -30.34
CA ILE A 17 -27.53 -41.27 -31.60
C ILE A 17 -28.00 -42.25 -32.68
N VAL A 18 -29.22 -42.07 -33.17
CA VAL A 18 -29.72 -42.76 -34.37
C VAL A 18 -29.44 -41.87 -35.57
N ILE A 19 -28.51 -42.30 -36.42
CA ILE A 19 -28.29 -41.74 -37.76
C ILE A 19 -29.29 -42.43 -38.70
N THR A 20 -30.26 -41.67 -39.21
CA THR A 20 -31.07 -42.08 -40.37
C THR A 20 -30.68 -41.24 -41.59
N ALA A 21 -30.13 -41.92 -42.58
CA ALA A 21 -29.90 -41.39 -43.92
C ALA A 21 -31.23 -41.36 -44.69
N GLY A 22 -31.62 -40.18 -45.18
CA GLY A 22 -32.78 -39.99 -46.05
C GLY A 22 -32.40 -39.07 -47.21
N LYS A 23 -32.35 -39.64 -48.41
CA LYS A 23 -32.00 -39.01 -49.68
C LYS A 23 -33.30 -38.74 -50.44
N HIS A 24 -33.60 -37.49 -50.86
CA HIS A 24 -33.97 -37.12 -52.24
C HIS A 24 -34.46 -35.66 -52.41
N ARG A 25 -33.74 -34.94 -53.28
CA ARG A 25 -34.12 -33.95 -54.34
C ARG A 25 -35.30 -32.99 -54.16
N GLY A 26 -34.99 -31.70 -54.35
CA GLY A 26 -35.90 -30.65 -54.84
C GLY A 26 -35.18 -29.30 -55.01
N LEU A 27 -35.10 -28.79 -56.24
CA LEU A 27 -34.49 -27.52 -56.64
C LEU A 27 -35.45 -26.33 -56.40
N THR A 28 -34.95 -25.19 -55.90
CA THR A 28 -35.08 -23.83 -56.48
C THR A 28 -34.21 -22.83 -55.68
N PRO A 29 -33.65 -21.77 -56.30
CA PRO A 29 -32.84 -20.77 -55.62
C PRO A 29 -33.70 -19.55 -55.25
N ASN A 30 -33.62 -19.06 -54.01
CA ASN A 30 -34.03 -17.68 -53.76
C ASN A 30 -33.20 -17.02 -52.65
N THR A 31 -32.82 -15.79 -52.95
CA THR A 31 -31.96 -14.87 -52.24
C THR A 31 -32.45 -14.54 -50.83
N GLY A 32 -31.56 -14.56 -49.84
CA GLY A 32 -31.87 -14.08 -48.50
C GLY A 32 -30.67 -14.07 -47.56
N ARG A 33 -30.14 -12.86 -47.33
CA ARG A 33 -29.33 -12.41 -46.18
C ARG A 33 -28.44 -13.45 -45.48
N VAL A 34 -27.13 -13.28 -45.67
CA VAL A 34 -26.11 -13.76 -44.74
C VAL A 34 -26.29 -13.03 -43.40
N THR A 35 -27.16 -13.55 -42.54
CA THR A 35 -27.05 -13.30 -41.10
C THR A 35 -25.95 -14.21 -40.60
N GLN A 36 -24.76 -13.62 -40.47
CA GLN A 36 -23.61 -14.25 -39.84
C GLN A 36 -24.00 -14.55 -38.39
N ARG A 37 -24.52 -15.74 -38.14
CA ARG A 37 -24.66 -16.31 -36.80
C ARG A 37 -23.25 -16.41 -36.22
N ARG A 38 -22.86 -15.41 -35.45
CA ARG A 38 -21.66 -15.43 -34.60
C ARG A 38 -21.96 -16.34 -33.40
N ALA A 39 -22.15 -17.63 -33.67
CA ALA A 39 -22.47 -18.64 -32.68
C ALA A 39 -21.17 -19.37 -32.29
N ILE A 40 -20.87 -19.32 -30.98
CA ILE A 40 -20.13 -20.36 -30.24
C ILE A 40 -18.61 -20.41 -30.52
N SER A 41 -17.92 -19.25 -30.45
CA SER A 41 -16.47 -19.24 -30.11
C SER A 41 -16.10 -18.23 -29.00
N SER A 42 -17.08 -17.53 -28.40
CA SER A 42 -16.84 -16.47 -27.41
C SER A 42 -16.59 -17.00 -25.99
N ALA A 43 -17.19 -18.12 -25.59
CA ALA A 43 -17.09 -18.63 -24.22
C ALA A 43 -15.65 -19.03 -23.82
N SER A 44 -14.88 -19.57 -24.76
CA SER A 44 -13.48 -19.99 -24.52
C SER A 44 -12.51 -18.82 -24.31
N ASN A 45 -12.91 -17.58 -24.64
CA ASN A 45 -12.09 -16.39 -24.51
C ASN A 45 -12.44 -15.56 -23.26
N MET A 46 -13.43 -15.99 -22.46
CA MET A 46 -13.86 -15.32 -21.23
C MET A 46 -13.23 -15.93 -19.98
N LEU A 47 -12.62 -17.12 -20.07
CA LEU A 47 -11.91 -17.75 -18.95
C LEU A 47 -10.41 -17.77 -19.22
N HIS A 48 -9.65 -17.16 -18.32
CA HIS A 48 -8.20 -17.14 -18.35
C HIS A 48 -7.63 -17.79 -17.10
N ASN A 49 -6.52 -18.51 -17.23
CA ASN A 49 -5.78 -19.06 -16.10
C ASN A 49 -4.56 -18.17 -15.81
N LYS A 50 -4.59 -17.46 -14.69
CA LYS A 50 -3.45 -16.67 -14.21
C LYS A 50 -2.59 -17.55 -13.30
N SER A 51 -1.41 -17.93 -13.78
CA SER A 51 -0.44 -18.68 -12.96
C SER A 51 0.69 -17.77 -12.50
N PHE A 52 1.02 -17.79 -11.22
CA PHE A 52 2.14 -17.04 -10.66
C PHE A 52 2.86 -17.87 -9.60
N VAL A 53 4.13 -17.55 -9.36
CA VAL A 53 4.96 -18.21 -8.36
C VAL A 53 4.96 -17.38 -7.08
N LYS A 54 4.65 -18.02 -5.94
CA LYS A 54 4.63 -17.36 -4.63
C LYS A 54 5.52 -18.12 -3.65
N LYS A 55 6.34 -17.37 -2.91
CA LYS A 55 7.09 -17.89 -1.75
C LYS A 55 6.17 -17.87 -0.52
N THR A 56 6.05 -19.00 0.17
CA THR A 56 5.26 -19.10 1.40
C THR A 56 6.01 -18.52 2.59
N LYS A 57 5.32 -18.31 3.71
CA LYS A 57 5.94 -17.84 4.96
C LYS A 57 7.06 -18.77 5.44
N GLY A 58 6.98 -20.07 5.14
CA GLY A 58 8.02 -21.07 5.43
C GLY A 58 9.11 -21.17 4.36
N GLY A 59 9.20 -20.22 3.42
CA GLY A 59 10.26 -20.17 2.42
C GLY A 59 10.10 -21.09 1.21
N LYS A 60 9.09 -21.97 1.20
CA LYS A 60 8.79 -22.86 0.06
C LYS A 60 8.26 -22.06 -1.12
N VAL A 61 8.77 -22.34 -2.31
CA VAL A 61 8.30 -21.74 -3.57
C VAL A 61 7.19 -22.62 -4.14
N MET A 62 6.02 -22.05 -4.42
CA MET A 62 4.86 -22.77 -4.97
C MET A 62 4.25 -22.03 -6.16
N LYS A 63 3.87 -22.77 -7.20
CA LYS A 63 3.09 -22.25 -8.33
C LYS A 63 1.61 -22.23 -7.92
N GLN A 64 0.98 -21.07 -7.98
CA GLN A 64 -0.46 -20.89 -7.77
C GLN A 64 -1.12 -20.59 -9.11
N VAL A 65 -2.19 -21.31 -9.43
CA VAL A 65 -3.04 -21.03 -10.59
C VAL A 65 -4.38 -20.54 -10.08
N ARG A 66 -4.85 -19.42 -10.65
CA ARG A 66 -6.17 -18.87 -10.36
C ARG A 66 -6.94 -18.69 -11.66
N GLU A 67 -8.21 -19.02 -11.62
CA GLU A 67 -9.15 -18.72 -12.70
C GLU A 67 -9.45 -17.21 -12.69
N HIS A 68 -9.57 -16.64 -13.88
CA HIS A 68 -9.78 -15.23 -14.10
C HIS A 68 -10.84 -15.05 -15.19
N TYR A 69 -12.01 -14.59 -14.75
CA TYR A 69 -13.21 -14.48 -15.58
C TYR A 69 -13.32 -13.07 -16.14
N LEU A 70 -13.35 -12.97 -17.47
CA LEU A 70 -13.62 -11.74 -18.19
C LEU A 70 -15.12 -11.59 -18.41
N ARG A 71 -15.59 -10.37 -18.31
CA ARG A 71 -16.98 -9.95 -18.38
C ARG A 71 -17.14 -8.84 -19.41
N ASP A 72 -18.31 -8.78 -20.02
CA ASP A 72 -18.76 -7.75 -20.96
C ASP A 72 -19.85 -6.84 -20.38
N ASP A 73 -20.37 -7.16 -19.19
CA ASP A 73 -21.40 -6.41 -18.47
C ASP A 73 -20.84 -5.36 -17.49
N ILE A 74 -19.56 -5.02 -17.60
CA ILE A 74 -18.93 -3.98 -16.77
C ILE A 74 -19.20 -2.61 -17.42
N TYR A 75 -19.97 -1.79 -16.74
CA TYR A 75 -20.38 -0.46 -17.21
C TYR A 75 -19.28 0.60 -17.01
N CYS A 76 -19.28 1.62 -17.87
CA CYS A 76 -18.26 2.68 -17.87
C CYS A 76 -18.46 3.76 -16.80
N GLY A 77 -19.63 3.78 -16.14
CA GLY A 77 -19.96 4.74 -15.07
C GLY A 77 -20.42 6.12 -15.55
N ALA A 78 -20.52 6.31 -16.87
CA ALA A 78 -21.02 7.53 -17.50
C ALA A 78 -22.55 7.44 -17.73
N PRO A 79 -23.35 8.39 -17.21
CA PRO A 79 -24.81 8.34 -17.35
C PRO A 79 -25.30 8.61 -18.78
N PHE A 80 -24.49 9.28 -19.60
CA PHE A 80 -24.78 9.61 -21.00
C PHE A 80 -24.34 8.51 -21.97
N CYS A 81 -23.79 7.41 -21.48
CA CYS A 81 -23.49 6.26 -22.32
C CYS A 81 -24.79 5.56 -22.73
N THR A 82 -24.93 5.25 -24.02
CA THR A 82 -26.10 4.55 -24.58
C THR A 82 -25.93 3.03 -24.64
N VAL A 83 -24.71 2.52 -24.40
CA VAL A 83 -24.35 1.11 -24.51
C VAL A 83 -24.35 0.41 -23.15
N CYS A 84 -23.91 1.11 -22.09
CA CYS A 84 -23.77 0.55 -20.75
C CYS A 84 -25.03 0.78 -19.88
N ASP A 85 -25.16 0.00 -18.81
CA ASP A 85 -26.15 0.26 -17.77
C ASP A 85 -25.81 1.54 -17.00
N SER A 86 -26.77 2.46 -16.92
CA SER A 86 -26.63 3.76 -16.24
C SER A 86 -27.02 3.69 -14.76
N SER A 87 -27.54 2.56 -14.25
CA SER A 87 -28.04 2.41 -12.88
C SER A 87 -26.98 2.67 -11.80
N GLY A 88 -25.71 2.45 -12.12
CA GLY A 88 -24.56 2.68 -11.24
C GLY A 88 -23.68 3.87 -11.63
N ALA A 89 -24.14 4.74 -12.52
CA ALA A 89 -23.36 5.88 -13.00
C ALA A 89 -23.04 6.87 -11.88
N ARG A 90 -21.77 7.27 -11.79
CA ARG A 90 -21.27 8.23 -10.77
C ARG A 90 -20.61 9.47 -11.37
N LEU A 91 -20.33 9.43 -12.66
CA LEU A 91 -19.80 10.57 -13.39
C LEU A 91 -20.90 11.58 -13.69
N SER A 92 -20.52 12.83 -13.95
CA SER A 92 -21.39 13.91 -14.37
C SER A 92 -22.21 13.55 -15.61
N ALA A 93 -23.35 14.22 -15.78
CA ALA A 93 -24.20 14.07 -16.97
C ALA A 93 -23.56 14.59 -18.26
N SER A 94 -22.67 15.58 -18.15
CA SER A 94 -22.00 16.23 -19.29
C SER A 94 -20.59 16.70 -18.90
N PRO A 95 -19.65 15.79 -18.58
CA PRO A 95 -18.29 16.16 -18.25
C PRO A 95 -17.58 16.63 -19.53
N SER A 96 -16.89 17.76 -19.47
CA SER A 96 -16.02 18.19 -20.58
C SER A 96 -14.76 17.31 -20.65
N THR A 97 -14.25 16.90 -19.49
CA THR A 97 -13.06 16.07 -19.35
C THR A 97 -13.29 14.99 -18.29
N ILE A 98 -12.91 13.75 -18.58
CA ILE A 98 -12.86 12.65 -17.61
C ILE A 98 -11.39 12.33 -17.34
N LEU A 99 -11.03 12.23 -16.06
CA LEU A 99 -9.66 11.94 -15.64
C LEU A 99 -9.50 10.44 -15.39
N VAL A 100 -8.48 9.83 -16.00
CA VAL A 100 -8.00 8.51 -15.61
C VAL A 100 -6.70 8.72 -14.85
N VAL A 101 -6.67 8.28 -13.58
CA VAL A 101 -5.50 8.49 -12.71
C VAL A 101 -4.56 7.30 -12.71
N ASP A 102 -3.28 7.59 -12.73
CA ASP A 102 -2.20 6.61 -12.55
C ASP A 102 -1.92 6.31 -11.07
N THR A 103 -1.25 5.19 -10.77
CA THR A 103 -0.91 4.76 -9.41
C THR A 103 -0.09 5.79 -8.66
N ASN A 104 0.97 6.33 -9.27
CA ASN A 104 1.85 7.29 -8.61
C ASN A 104 1.14 8.61 -8.28
N VAL A 105 0.13 8.97 -9.07
CA VAL A 105 -0.71 10.14 -8.81
C VAL A 105 -1.58 9.91 -7.57
N VAL A 106 -2.21 8.74 -7.46
CA VAL A 106 -3.01 8.41 -6.27
C VAL A 106 -2.14 8.31 -5.01
N LEU A 107 -0.92 7.78 -5.12
CA LEU A 107 -0.01 7.65 -3.98
C LEU A 107 0.49 8.99 -3.44
N ASN A 108 0.92 9.87 -4.34
CA ASN A 108 1.64 11.10 -3.96
C ASN A 108 0.75 12.34 -3.91
N GLN A 109 -0.45 12.29 -4.51
CA GLN A 109 -1.32 13.47 -4.68
C GLN A 109 -2.75 13.19 -4.19
N ILE A 110 -2.91 12.35 -3.15
CA ILE A 110 -4.23 12.03 -2.60
C ILE A 110 -4.95 13.27 -2.05
N ASP A 111 -4.22 14.22 -1.47
CA ASP A 111 -4.79 15.46 -0.94
C ASP A 111 -5.41 16.33 -2.05
N LEU A 112 -4.77 16.36 -3.23
CA LEU A 112 -5.33 17.01 -4.42
C LEU A 112 -6.61 16.30 -4.89
N LEU A 113 -6.60 14.96 -4.92
CA LEU A 113 -7.77 14.18 -5.29
C LEU A 113 -8.92 14.30 -4.28
N GLU A 114 -8.63 14.62 -3.02
CA GLU A 114 -9.64 14.91 -2.00
C GLU A 114 -10.30 16.28 -2.18
N ASN A 115 -9.67 17.20 -2.91
CA ASN A 115 -10.24 18.53 -3.14
C ASN A 115 -11.51 18.45 -4.02
N PRO A 116 -12.64 19.10 -3.63
CA PRO A 116 -13.86 19.15 -4.44
C PRO A 116 -13.70 19.80 -5.81
N ALA A 117 -12.57 20.48 -6.06
CA ALA A 117 -12.21 20.98 -7.38
C ALA A 117 -12.05 19.88 -8.43
N ILE A 118 -11.69 18.68 -7.98
CA ILE A 118 -11.43 17.53 -8.85
C ILE A 118 -12.63 16.58 -8.78
N ASP A 119 -13.31 16.50 -9.90
CA ASP A 119 -14.50 15.70 -10.15
C ASP A 119 -14.30 14.91 -11.46
N ASP A 120 -15.19 13.94 -11.71
CA ASP A 120 -15.20 13.13 -12.93
C ASP A 120 -13.93 12.28 -13.11
N VAL A 121 -13.56 11.58 -12.04
CA VAL A 121 -12.36 10.73 -11.97
C VAL A 121 -12.74 9.26 -12.08
N VAL A 122 -12.08 8.57 -13.02
CA VAL A 122 -12.11 7.12 -13.17
C VAL A 122 -10.85 6.54 -12.54
N VAL A 123 -11.04 5.70 -11.52
CA VAL A 123 -9.98 4.95 -10.85
C VAL A 123 -10.03 3.51 -11.33
N LEU A 124 -8.94 3.02 -11.90
CA LEU A 124 -8.86 1.65 -12.40
C LEU A 124 -8.64 0.65 -11.26
N SER A 125 -9.21 -0.55 -11.38
CA SER A 125 -9.04 -1.61 -10.36
C SER A 125 -7.57 -2.02 -10.17
N ILE A 126 -6.77 -1.97 -11.23
CA ILE A 126 -5.34 -2.24 -11.17
C ILE A 126 -4.58 -1.21 -10.34
N VAL A 127 -4.97 0.07 -10.44
CA VAL A 127 -4.42 1.18 -9.66
C VAL A 127 -4.77 1.01 -8.19
N LEU A 128 -6.03 0.70 -7.87
CA LEU A 128 -6.44 0.47 -6.47
C LEU A 128 -5.70 -0.71 -5.82
N GLU A 129 -5.53 -1.82 -6.55
CA GLU A 129 -4.81 -2.99 -6.02
C GLU A 129 -3.33 -2.67 -5.81
N GLU A 130 -2.72 -1.85 -6.68
CA GLU A 130 -1.34 -1.43 -6.52
C GLU A 130 -1.16 -0.47 -5.32
N VAL A 131 -2.04 0.53 -5.19
CA VAL A 131 -2.06 1.45 -4.04
C VAL A 131 -2.23 0.66 -2.74
N LYS A 132 -3.16 -0.30 -2.70
CA LYS A 132 -3.37 -1.18 -1.53
C LYS A 132 -2.12 -1.95 -1.11
N ASN A 133 -1.33 -2.39 -2.07
CA ASN A 133 -0.10 -3.14 -1.82
C ASN A 133 1.07 -2.24 -1.42
N LYS A 134 1.06 -0.95 -1.79
CA LYS A 134 2.10 0.03 -1.46
C LYS A 134 1.80 0.81 -0.17
N ASN A 135 0.62 1.41 -0.03
CA ASN A 135 0.22 2.20 1.12
C ASN A 135 -1.28 1.98 1.47
N MET A 136 -1.53 1.31 2.59
CA MET A 136 -2.90 0.99 3.05
C MET A 136 -3.69 2.23 3.49
N SER A 137 -3.02 3.24 4.04
CA SER A 137 -3.66 4.49 4.48
C SER A 137 -4.25 5.23 3.27
N VAL A 138 -3.43 5.42 2.23
CA VAL A 138 -3.89 6.05 0.97
C VAL A 138 -5.00 5.23 0.32
N TYR A 139 -4.92 3.89 0.34
CA TYR A 139 -5.99 3.03 -0.16
C TYR A 139 -7.32 3.26 0.57
N ASN A 140 -7.30 3.38 1.91
CA ASN A 140 -8.51 3.64 2.68
C ASN A 140 -9.10 5.02 2.34
N ARG A 141 -8.24 6.04 2.17
CA ARG A 141 -8.64 7.40 1.77
C ARG A 141 -9.29 7.42 0.40
N ILE A 142 -8.63 6.89 -0.65
CA ILE A 142 -9.22 6.85 -2.00
C ILE A 142 -10.50 6.01 -2.05
N ARG A 143 -10.59 4.95 -1.24
CA ARG A 143 -11.81 4.13 -1.15
C ARG A 143 -12.96 4.89 -0.50
N ALA A 144 -12.68 5.73 0.50
CA ALA A 144 -13.67 6.61 1.11
C ALA A 144 -14.20 7.64 0.10
N ILE A 145 -13.31 8.24 -0.71
CA ILE A 145 -13.70 9.16 -1.80
C ILE A 145 -14.61 8.44 -2.81
N CYS A 146 -14.21 7.24 -3.26
CA CYS A 146 -15.00 6.44 -4.21
C CYS A 146 -16.35 5.95 -3.66
N SER A 147 -16.53 5.93 -2.34
CA SER A 147 -17.78 5.50 -1.69
C SER A 147 -18.72 6.67 -1.43
N ASN A 148 -18.19 7.90 -1.41
CA ASN A 148 -18.97 9.10 -1.20
C ASN A 148 -19.73 9.48 -2.48
N SER A 149 -21.07 9.50 -2.42
CA SER A 149 -21.93 9.82 -3.57
C SER A 149 -21.86 11.30 -4.01
N MET A 150 -21.39 12.20 -3.13
CA MET A 150 -21.16 13.60 -3.52
C MET A 150 -19.91 13.75 -4.39
N ARG A 151 -19.01 12.77 -4.35
CA ARG A 151 -17.79 12.76 -5.15
C ARG A 151 -18.04 11.94 -6.41
N LYS A 152 -17.69 12.51 -7.56
CA LYS A 152 -17.89 11.86 -8.87
C LYS A 152 -16.71 10.96 -9.20
N PHE A 153 -16.48 9.99 -8.33
CA PHE A 153 -15.42 9.00 -8.46
C PHE A 153 -16.02 7.66 -8.85
N PHE A 154 -15.52 7.10 -9.95
CA PHE A 154 -15.98 5.82 -10.46
C PHE A 154 -14.83 4.82 -10.48
N VAL A 155 -15.08 3.61 -9.96
CA VAL A 155 -14.09 2.53 -9.97
C VAL A 155 -14.39 1.61 -11.15
N PHE A 156 -13.50 1.59 -12.14
CA PHE A 156 -13.64 0.74 -13.30
C PHE A 156 -12.85 -0.56 -13.16
N SER A 157 -13.52 -1.69 -13.34
CA SER A 157 -12.96 -3.04 -13.17
C SER A 157 -12.22 -3.51 -14.42
N ASN A 158 -11.16 -2.78 -14.81
CA ASN A 158 -10.41 -3.01 -16.04
C ASN A 158 -9.80 -4.41 -16.18
N GLU A 159 -9.39 -5.04 -15.07
CA GLU A 159 -8.86 -6.41 -15.11
C GLU A 159 -9.93 -7.42 -15.51
N TYR A 160 -11.19 -7.22 -15.12
CA TYR A 160 -12.27 -8.16 -15.41
C TYR A 160 -13.04 -7.82 -16.69
N HIS A 161 -12.76 -6.68 -17.33
CA HIS A 161 -13.44 -6.27 -18.56
C HIS A 161 -12.76 -6.84 -19.79
N ARG A 162 -13.55 -7.49 -20.66
CA ARG A 162 -13.06 -8.23 -21.84
C ARG A 162 -12.13 -7.43 -22.74
N ASP A 163 -12.48 -6.19 -23.05
CA ASP A 163 -11.74 -5.39 -24.05
C ASP A 163 -10.56 -4.61 -23.46
N THR A 164 -10.47 -4.50 -22.14
CA THR A 164 -9.38 -3.77 -21.46
C THR A 164 -8.40 -4.70 -20.76
N TYR A 165 -8.74 -5.98 -20.64
CA TYR A 165 -7.85 -6.97 -20.04
C TYR A 165 -6.63 -7.22 -20.92
N ILE A 166 -5.46 -7.14 -20.29
CA ILE A 166 -4.19 -7.42 -20.94
C ILE A 166 -3.43 -8.57 -20.26
N LYS A 167 -2.79 -9.39 -21.10
CA LYS A 167 -1.86 -10.45 -20.68
C LYS A 167 -0.46 -9.89 -20.49
N GLU A 168 0.26 -10.48 -19.54
CA GLU A 168 1.68 -10.21 -19.31
C GLU A 168 2.50 -10.69 -20.52
N MET A 169 3.36 -9.83 -21.06
CA MET A 169 4.25 -10.17 -22.17
C MET A 169 5.59 -10.72 -21.64
N SER A 170 6.31 -11.48 -22.47
CA SER A 170 7.60 -12.03 -22.08
C SER A 170 8.65 -10.90 -21.94
N GLY A 171 9.32 -10.82 -20.79
CA GLY A 171 10.35 -9.81 -20.51
C GLY A 171 9.81 -8.47 -20.01
N GLU A 172 8.51 -8.31 -19.85
CA GLU A 172 7.88 -7.08 -19.32
C GLU A 172 7.90 -7.09 -17.78
N THR A 173 8.16 -5.93 -17.15
CA THR A 173 8.04 -5.80 -15.69
C THR A 173 6.57 -5.72 -15.27
N LYS A 174 6.31 -5.92 -13.97
CA LYS A 174 4.94 -5.78 -13.45
C LYS A 174 4.45 -4.33 -13.58
N ASN A 175 5.35 -3.36 -13.47
CA ASN A 175 5.04 -1.94 -13.61
C ASN A 175 4.67 -1.59 -15.05
N ASP A 176 5.51 -2.00 -16.02
CA ASP A 176 5.25 -1.81 -17.46
C ASP A 176 3.90 -2.40 -17.87
N ARG A 177 3.58 -3.60 -17.37
CA ARG A 177 2.28 -4.24 -17.59
C ARG A 177 1.16 -3.40 -17.01
N ASN A 178 1.30 -2.87 -15.80
CA ASN A 178 0.27 -2.04 -15.19
C ASN A 178 0.07 -0.73 -15.98
N ASP A 179 1.13 -0.04 -16.37
CA ASP A 179 1.07 1.20 -17.15
C ASP A 179 0.41 0.97 -18.51
N ARG A 180 0.74 -0.14 -19.17
CA ARG A 180 0.08 -0.56 -20.41
C ARG A 180 -1.40 -0.86 -20.21
N ALA A 181 -1.79 -1.49 -19.09
CA ALA A 181 -3.21 -1.72 -18.78
C ALA A 181 -3.97 -0.40 -18.60
N ILE A 182 -3.34 0.58 -17.96
CA ILE A 182 -3.90 1.92 -17.77
C ILE A 182 -4.10 2.60 -19.13
N ARG A 183 -3.07 2.59 -19.99
CA ARG A 183 -3.16 3.16 -21.36
C ARG A 183 -4.26 2.51 -22.20
N VAL A 184 -4.34 1.18 -22.21
CA VAL A 184 -5.40 0.44 -22.92
C VAL A 184 -6.80 0.81 -22.39
N ALA A 185 -6.96 0.91 -21.07
CA ALA A 185 -8.22 1.32 -20.47
C ALA A 185 -8.59 2.77 -20.85
N THR A 186 -7.64 3.71 -20.81
CA THR A 186 -7.85 5.11 -21.22
C THR A 186 -8.27 5.20 -22.70
N GLN A 187 -7.59 4.48 -23.58
CA GLN A 187 -7.93 4.43 -25.01
C GLN A 187 -9.33 3.84 -25.22
N TRP A 188 -9.68 2.79 -24.48
CA TRP A 188 -11.02 2.20 -24.53
C TRP A 188 -12.08 3.21 -24.11
N TYR A 189 -11.85 3.97 -23.02
CA TYR A 189 -12.76 5.02 -22.58
C TYR A 189 -12.95 6.11 -23.64
N GLN A 190 -11.87 6.59 -24.27
CA GLN A 190 -11.95 7.60 -25.33
C GLN A 190 -12.74 7.10 -26.55
N ASN A 191 -12.53 5.84 -26.95
CA ASN A 191 -13.24 5.22 -28.07
C ASN A 191 -14.71 4.96 -27.74
N HIS A 192 -14.99 4.57 -26.50
CA HIS A 192 -16.33 4.20 -26.03
C HIS A 192 -17.24 5.41 -25.82
N LEU A 193 -16.72 6.49 -25.24
CA LEU A 193 -17.48 7.73 -24.99
C LEU A 193 -17.52 8.67 -26.21
N GLY A 194 -16.71 8.37 -27.24
CA GLY A 194 -16.63 9.16 -28.47
C GLY A 194 -15.99 10.54 -28.26
N GLY A 195 -16.10 11.40 -29.27
CA GLY A 195 -15.48 12.74 -29.26
C GLY A 195 -16.21 13.80 -28.43
N ALA A 196 -17.35 13.45 -27.81
CA ALA A 196 -18.13 14.39 -27.00
C ALA A 196 -17.46 14.71 -25.65
N VAL A 197 -16.60 13.82 -25.16
CA VAL A 197 -15.87 13.96 -23.89
C VAL A 197 -14.39 13.69 -24.12
N LYS A 198 -13.54 14.55 -23.54
CA LYS A 198 -12.09 14.38 -23.56
C LYS A 198 -11.69 13.43 -22.42
N VAL A 199 -11.06 12.30 -22.72
CA VAL A 199 -10.49 11.42 -21.69
C VAL A 199 -9.02 11.74 -21.52
N LEU A 200 -8.61 12.11 -20.32
CA LEU A 200 -7.25 12.56 -20.01
C LEU A 200 -6.59 11.61 -19.00
N LEU A 201 -5.47 11.01 -19.38
CA LEU A 201 -4.61 10.26 -18.48
C LEU A 201 -3.74 11.22 -17.67
N ILE A 202 -3.84 11.16 -16.35
CA ILE A 202 -2.99 11.92 -15.44
C ILE A 202 -1.89 11.00 -14.93
N THR A 203 -0.65 11.27 -15.34
CA THR A 203 0.54 10.51 -14.93
C THR A 203 1.73 11.45 -14.70
N ASN A 204 2.50 11.19 -13.66
CA ASN A 204 3.78 11.87 -13.42
C ASN A 204 4.97 11.07 -13.97
N ASP A 205 4.74 9.89 -14.53
CA ASP A 205 5.79 9.11 -15.19
C ASP A 205 6.00 9.65 -16.62
N LYS A 206 7.23 10.12 -16.87
CA LYS A 206 7.65 10.67 -18.17
C LYS A 206 7.55 9.64 -19.29
N GLU A 207 7.91 8.38 -19.02
CA GLU A 207 7.89 7.30 -20.00
C GLU A 207 6.47 6.84 -20.30
N ASN A 208 5.62 6.73 -19.27
CA ASN A 208 4.20 6.42 -19.47
C ASN A 208 3.51 7.52 -20.31
N LYS A 209 3.79 8.80 -20.02
CA LYS A 209 3.30 9.94 -20.81
C LYS A 209 3.78 9.91 -22.26
N ARG A 210 5.06 9.61 -22.49
CA ARG A 210 5.65 9.49 -23.84
C ARG A 210 4.94 8.39 -24.64
N LYS A 211 4.85 7.18 -24.09
CA LYS A 211 4.18 6.04 -24.74
C LYS A 211 2.69 6.31 -24.98
N ALA A 212 2.00 6.96 -24.04
CA ALA A 212 0.60 7.35 -24.21
C ALA A 212 0.43 8.32 -25.39
N SER A 213 1.32 9.31 -25.52
CA SER A 213 1.29 10.28 -26.63
C SER A 213 1.52 9.61 -27.99
N GLU A 214 2.42 8.62 -28.06
CA GLU A 214 2.68 7.83 -29.27
C GLU A 214 1.47 6.98 -29.70
N GLU A 215 0.69 6.50 -28.73
CA GLU A 215 -0.55 5.76 -28.96
C GLU A 215 -1.75 6.67 -29.27
N GLY A 216 -1.57 8.00 -29.26
CA GLY A 216 -2.63 8.97 -29.51
C GLY A 216 -3.53 9.22 -28.30
N ILE A 217 -3.11 8.80 -27.11
CA ILE A 217 -3.82 9.03 -25.85
C ILE A 217 -3.43 10.39 -25.29
N LEU A 218 -4.42 11.17 -24.88
CA LEU A 218 -4.19 12.44 -24.20
C LEU A 218 -3.65 12.16 -22.80
N ALA A 219 -2.40 12.54 -22.54
CA ALA A 219 -1.75 12.36 -21.24
C ALA A 219 -1.08 13.66 -20.77
N GLU A 220 -1.32 14.04 -19.53
CA GLU A 220 -0.75 15.22 -18.90
C GLU A 220 -0.17 14.89 -17.52
N THR A 221 0.80 15.71 -17.09
CA THR A 221 1.29 15.63 -15.70
C THR A 221 0.28 16.30 -14.78
N VAL A 222 0.28 15.91 -13.50
CA VAL A 222 -0.62 16.51 -12.51
C VAL A 222 -0.40 18.03 -12.44
N GLU A 223 0.87 18.47 -12.50
CA GLU A 223 1.21 19.88 -12.49
C GLU A 223 0.65 20.66 -13.70
N SER A 224 0.79 20.10 -14.91
CA SER A 224 0.23 20.70 -16.14
C SER A 224 -1.29 20.82 -16.03
N TYR A 225 -1.93 19.76 -15.54
CA TYR A 225 -3.37 19.71 -15.39
C TYR A 225 -3.87 20.76 -14.38
N VAL A 226 -3.23 20.88 -13.21
CA VAL A 226 -3.60 21.89 -12.20
C VAL A 226 -3.38 23.32 -12.71
N LYS A 227 -2.28 23.56 -13.45
CA LYS A 227 -2.06 24.86 -14.12
C LYS A 227 -3.17 25.19 -15.12
N SER A 228 -3.67 24.19 -15.85
CA SER A 228 -4.78 24.37 -16.80
C SER A 228 -6.13 24.69 -16.12
N LEU A 229 -6.31 24.29 -14.86
CA LEU A 229 -7.52 24.56 -14.07
C LEU A 229 -7.63 26.02 -13.59
N VAL A 230 -6.59 26.84 -13.79
CA VAL A 230 -6.53 28.26 -13.39
C VAL A 230 -6.86 28.45 -11.90
N ARG A 231 -6.49 27.48 -11.05
CA ARG A 231 -6.63 27.55 -9.59
C ARG A 231 -5.25 27.45 -8.94
N PRO A 232 -4.62 28.58 -8.57
CA PRO A 232 -3.28 28.58 -7.99
C PRO A 232 -3.24 27.88 -6.62
N ASP A 233 -4.34 27.92 -5.85
CA ASP A 233 -4.44 27.29 -4.52
C ASP A 233 -4.19 25.78 -4.52
N LEU A 234 -4.37 25.12 -5.68
CA LEU A 234 -4.14 23.69 -5.84
C LEU A 234 -2.67 23.35 -6.14
N LEU A 235 -1.85 24.33 -6.52
CA LEU A 235 -0.42 24.13 -6.80
C LEU A 235 0.37 23.92 -5.51
N ASP A 236 -0.06 24.51 -4.39
CA ASP A 236 0.56 24.36 -3.08
C ASP A 236 0.37 22.95 -2.51
N LEU A 237 -0.68 22.24 -2.95
CA LEU A 237 -0.96 20.85 -2.57
C LEU A 237 -0.17 19.83 -3.41
N LEU A 238 0.59 20.27 -4.41
CA LEU A 238 1.36 19.37 -5.25
C LEU A 238 2.67 18.97 -4.56
N VAL A 239 2.78 17.69 -4.24
CA VAL A 239 4.07 17.09 -3.89
C VAL A 239 4.98 17.16 -5.11
N ARG A 240 5.98 18.04 -5.09
CA ARG A 240 7.06 18.05 -6.09
C ARG A 240 8.04 16.94 -5.70
N PRO A 241 8.36 16.00 -6.59
CA PRO A 241 9.46 15.09 -6.32
C PRO A 241 10.73 15.93 -6.09
N ALA A 242 11.50 15.59 -5.05
CA ALA A 242 12.73 16.30 -4.73
C ALA A 242 13.67 16.28 -5.94
N SER A 243 13.90 17.45 -6.53
CA SER A 243 14.82 17.76 -7.64
C SER A 243 14.62 17.03 -8.98
N GLU A 244 14.43 17.83 -10.05
CA GLU A 244 14.48 17.39 -11.45
C GLU A 244 15.91 17.11 -11.98
N ASP A 245 16.94 17.18 -11.11
CA ASP A 245 18.37 17.10 -11.48
C ASP A 245 19.12 15.88 -10.90
N VAL A 246 18.42 14.92 -10.28
CA VAL A 246 18.97 13.58 -10.07
C VAL A 246 18.52 12.75 -11.25
N ASP A 247 19.47 12.39 -12.12
CA ASP A 247 19.27 11.39 -13.16
C ASP A 247 18.43 10.25 -12.58
N MET A 248 17.21 10.10 -13.12
CA MET A 248 16.37 8.93 -12.88
C MET A 248 17.10 7.75 -13.51
N GLU A 249 18.15 7.25 -12.84
CA GLU A 249 18.55 5.86 -13.00
C GLU A 249 17.26 5.06 -12.82
N GLU A 250 16.94 4.25 -13.83
CA GLU A 250 15.86 3.28 -13.80
C GLU A 250 15.82 2.66 -12.41
N VAL A 251 14.81 3.03 -11.62
CA VAL A 251 14.49 2.35 -10.38
C VAL A 251 13.98 0.97 -10.77
N GLU A 252 14.94 0.10 -11.11
CA GLU A 252 14.78 -1.32 -11.32
C GLU A 252 13.90 -1.83 -10.20
N ASP A 253 12.69 -2.25 -10.57
CA ASP A 253 11.84 -3.20 -9.85
C ASP A 253 12.16 -3.31 -8.35
N LEU A 254 11.55 -2.46 -7.52
CA LEU A 254 11.53 -2.57 -6.05
C LEU A 254 10.70 -3.79 -5.57
N ARG A 255 10.81 -4.93 -6.28
CA ARG A 255 10.57 -6.26 -5.72
C ARG A 255 11.61 -6.49 -4.60
N PRO A 256 11.30 -7.29 -3.57
CA PRO A 256 11.94 -7.27 -2.24
C PRO A 256 13.44 -7.63 -2.15
N SER A 257 14.15 -7.68 -3.28
CA SER A 257 15.57 -8.07 -3.40
C SER A 257 16.54 -7.01 -2.87
N LYS A 258 16.14 -5.74 -2.82
CA LYS A 258 16.94 -4.64 -2.27
C LYS A 258 16.09 -3.80 -1.31
N ARG A 259 15.55 -4.41 -0.24
CA ARG A 259 15.31 -3.57 0.96
C ARG A 259 16.67 -3.00 1.31
N LYS A 260 16.86 -1.68 1.20
CA LYS A 260 18.02 -0.97 1.78
C LYS A 260 18.19 -1.59 3.17
N VAL A 261 19.31 -2.25 3.42
CA VAL A 261 19.55 -2.90 4.71
C VAL A 261 19.79 -1.75 5.68
N ILE A 262 18.69 -1.24 6.26
CA ILE A 262 18.70 -0.05 7.13
C ILE A 262 19.54 -0.32 8.39
N TYR A 263 19.55 -1.58 8.84
CA TYR A 263 20.24 -1.99 10.06
C TYR A 263 21.42 -2.89 9.77
N SER A 264 22.58 -2.53 10.31
CA SER A 264 23.77 -3.36 10.26
C SER A 264 23.55 -4.72 10.91
N GLU A 265 24.26 -5.74 10.44
CA GLU A 265 24.27 -7.06 11.06
C GLU A 265 24.90 -6.98 12.46
N HIS A 266 24.33 -7.70 13.43
CA HIS A 266 24.90 -7.74 14.77
C HIS A 266 26.18 -8.57 14.76
N LYS A 267 27.22 -8.06 15.44
CA LYS A 267 28.49 -8.78 15.57
C LYS A 267 28.29 -10.10 16.33
N PRO A 268 29.07 -11.16 16.00
CA PRO A 268 28.99 -12.43 16.72
C PRO A 268 29.41 -12.23 18.17
N MET A 269 28.82 -13.01 19.09
CA MET A 269 29.09 -12.90 20.52
C MET A 269 30.58 -13.06 20.86
N SER A 270 31.33 -13.87 20.12
CA SER A 270 32.78 -14.02 20.30
C SER A 270 33.55 -12.71 20.08
N GLU A 271 33.19 -11.94 19.04
CA GLU A 271 33.78 -10.63 18.74
C GLU A 271 33.37 -9.60 19.80
N ILE A 272 32.09 -9.61 20.21
CA ILE A 272 31.57 -8.73 21.26
C ILE A 272 32.31 -8.98 22.58
N THR A 273 32.44 -10.25 23.01
CA THR A 273 33.15 -10.60 24.24
C THR A 273 34.63 -10.22 24.17
N SER A 274 35.31 -10.49 23.06
CA SER A 274 36.71 -10.07 22.88
C SER A 274 36.85 -8.54 22.92
N GLY A 275 35.93 -7.82 22.27
CA GLY A 275 35.93 -6.36 22.27
C GLY A 275 35.65 -5.76 23.65
N LEU A 276 34.79 -6.39 24.46
CA LEU A 276 34.56 -5.99 25.85
C LEU A 276 35.79 -6.20 26.73
N HIS A 277 36.49 -7.34 26.61
CA HIS A 277 37.75 -7.59 27.36
C HIS A 277 38.87 -6.64 26.95
N ARG A 278 38.90 -6.21 25.68
CA ARG A 278 39.88 -5.25 25.16
C ARG A 278 39.50 -3.79 25.44
N GLY A 279 38.32 -3.52 26.01
CA GLY A 279 37.81 -2.17 26.25
C GLY A 279 37.42 -1.39 24.99
N ILE A 280 37.20 -2.09 23.87
CA ILE A 280 36.74 -1.49 22.59
C ILE A 280 35.22 -1.31 22.62
N TYR A 281 34.51 -2.27 23.22
CA TYR A 281 33.07 -2.22 23.40
C TYR A 281 32.71 -2.01 24.85
N HIS A 282 31.61 -1.29 25.06
CA HIS A 282 31.08 -0.94 26.36
C HIS A 282 29.72 -1.58 26.53
N GLN A 283 29.60 -2.45 27.52
CA GLN A 283 28.34 -3.07 27.88
C GLN A 283 27.53 -2.14 28.76
N GLY A 284 26.23 -2.00 28.48
CA GLY A 284 25.33 -1.21 29.28
C GLY A 284 23.86 -1.50 29.03
N LYS A 285 23.00 -1.00 29.92
CA LYS A 285 21.55 -1.05 29.73
C LYS A 285 21.11 0.12 28.85
N LEU A 286 20.42 -0.17 27.76
CA LEU A 286 19.83 0.85 26.88
C LEU A 286 18.58 1.46 27.54
N ARG A 287 18.50 2.79 27.56
CA ARG A 287 17.34 3.55 28.01
C ARG A 287 16.91 4.51 26.90
N VAL A 288 15.73 4.31 26.34
CA VAL A 288 15.24 5.17 25.24
C VAL A 288 14.59 6.42 25.82
N ASN A 289 14.83 7.58 25.22
CA ASN A 289 14.21 8.84 25.63
C ASN A 289 12.70 8.77 25.37
N ARG A 290 11.90 9.17 26.36
CA ARG A 290 10.43 9.16 26.28
C ARG A 290 9.89 10.18 25.29
N TYR A 291 10.59 11.30 25.12
CA TYR A 291 10.16 12.40 24.24
C TYR A 291 10.72 12.27 22.83
N ASN A 292 11.81 11.51 22.67
CA ASN A 292 12.44 11.29 21.38
C ASN A 292 12.77 9.80 21.22
N PRO A 293 11.96 9.05 20.44
CA PRO A 293 12.21 7.64 20.17
C PRO A 293 13.55 7.36 19.47
N PHE A 294 14.16 8.37 18.85
CA PHE A 294 15.43 8.26 18.13
C PHE A 294 16.64 8.61 18.99
N GLU A 295 16.44 8.96 20.25
CA GLU A 295 17.51 9.23 21.19
C GLU A 295 17.48 8.20 22.32
N ALA A 296 18.62 7.58 22.59
CA ALA A 296 18.76 6.62 23.67
C ALA A 296 20.10 6.80 24.40
N TYR A 297 20.14 6.34 25.65
CA TYR A 297 21.30 6.44 26.52
C TYR A 297 21.72 5.04 26.96
N VAL A 298 23.01 4.75 26.92
CA VAL A 298 23.59 3.51 27.41
C VAL A 298 24.43 3.81 28.63
N GLY A 299 23.95 3.41 29.80
CA GLY A 299 24.71 3.49 31.05
C GLY A 299 25.78 2.39 31.08
N SER A 300 27.05 2.77 31.01
CA SER A 300 28.19 1.85 31.03
C SER A 300 29.04 2.06 32.28
N GLU A 301 29.21 0.99 33.08
CA GLU A 301 30.08 1.01 34.27
C GLU A 301 31.56 1.27 33.93
N SER A 302 31.96 0.98 32.69
CA SER A 302 33.36 1.09 32.22
C SER A 302 33.79 2.50 31.83
N ILE A 303 32.84 3.40 31.52
CA ILE A 303 33.12 4.81 31.17
C ILE A 303 32.80 5.73 32.36
N GLY A 304 31.88 5.34 33.24
CA GLY A 304 31.42 6.18 34.34
C GLY A 304 30.51 7.34 33.90
N ASP A 305 30.13 7.38 32.62
CA ASP A 305 29.25 8.37 32.00
C ASP A 305 28.28 7.67 31.02
N GLU A 306 27.23 8.37 30.61
CA GLU A 306 26.19 7.83 29.71
C GLU A 306 26.57 8.03 28.23
N ILE A 307 26.55 6.96 27.44
CA ILE A 307 26.78 7.03 26.00
C ILE A 307 25.47 7.40 25.29
N VAL A 308 25.47 8.49 24.53
CA VAL A 308 24.32 8.91 23.72
C VAL A 308 24.31 8.15 22.39
N ILE A 309 23.19 7.55 22.07
CA ILE A 309 22.91 6.84 20.83
C ILE A 309 21.80 7.59 20.11
N TYR A 310 22.07 8.09 18.91
CA TYR A 310 21.11 8.88 18.14
C TYR A 310 20.82 8.21 16.79
N GLY A 311 19.56 8.10 16.42
CA GLY A 311 19.10 7.58 15.14
C GLY A 311 18.72 6.09 15.17
N ARG A 312 17.65 5.76 14.44
CA ARG A 312 17.09 4.41 14.33
C ARG A 312 18.12 3.37 13.89
N SER A 313 18.90 3.68 12.86
CA SER A 313 19.93 2.80 12.29
C SER A 313 21.06 2.50 13.29
N ILE A 314 21.44 3.50 14.11
CA ILE A 314 22.54 3.43 15.08
C ILE A 314 22.11 2.68 16.35
N MET A 315 20.84 2.79 16.76
CA MET A 315 20.24 1.95 17.81
C MET A 315 20.12 0.48 17.41
N ASN A 316 20.20 0.16 16.12
CA ASN A 316 20.38 -1.19 15.60
C ASN A 316 19.47 -2.27 16.22
N ARG A 317 18.14 -2.08 16.14
CA ARG A 317 17.11 -3.04 16.60
C ARG A 317 17.14 -3.34 18.12
N ALA A 318 17.77 -2.51 18.93
CA ALA A 318 17.73 -2.61 20.38
C ALA A 318 16.46 -1.95 20.94
N PHE A 319 15.93 -2.50 22.04
CA PHE A 319 14.76 -1.98 22.74
C PHE A 319 15.14 -1.42 24.11
N ASP A 320 14.23 -0.60 24.67
CA ASP A 320 14.38 -0.11 26.04
C ASP A 320 14.58 -1.27 27.03
N GLY A 321 15.61 -1.13 27.85
CA GLY A 321 16.02 -2.12 28.85
C GLY A 321 16.88 -3.26 28.34
N ASP A 322 17.15 -3.38 27.03
CA ASP A 322 18.10 -4.36 26.50
C ASP A 322 19.51 -4.10 27.05
N ILE A 323 20.28 -5.18 27.27
CA ILE A 323 21.71 -5.08 27.55
C ILE A 323 22.45 -5.14 26.22
N VAL A 324 23.11 -4.05 25.87
CA VAL A 324 23.71 -3.83 24.56
C VAL A 324 25.22 -3.67 24.67
N ALA A 325 25.92 -3.95 23.57
CA ALA A 325 27.31 -3.58 23.37
C ALA A 325 27.35 -2.35 22.49
N ALA A 326 27.85 -1.23 23.05
CA ALA A 326 28.04 0.02 22.34
C ALA A 326 29.53 0.21 22.01
N GLU A 327 29.80 0.72 20.81
CA GLU A 327 31.11 1.19 20.36
C GLU A 327 31.09 2.72 20.35
N LEU A 328 32.12 3.35 20.91
CA LEU A 328 32.24 4.81 20.87
C LEU A 328 32.58 5.28 19.44
N LEU A 329 31.91 6.33 19.00
CA LEU A 329 32.26 7.01 17.76
C LEU A 329 33.54 7.84 17.96
N PRO A 330 34.22 8.28 16.89
CA PRO A 330 35.31 9.24 17.00
C PRO A 330 34.86 10.54 17.70
N GLN A 331 35.76 11.19 18.43
CA GLN A 331 35.46 12.42 19.17
C GLN A 331 34.91 13.55 18.29
N ASP A 332 35.27 13.58 17.01
CA ASP A 332 34.74 14.54 16.04
C ASP A 332 33.22 14.41 15.81
N GLN A 333 32.67 13.22 16.08
CA GLN A 333 31.25 12.90 16.01
C GLN A 333 30.55 12.97 17.36
N TRP A 334 31.30 13.26 18.44
CA TRP A 334 30.72 13.64 19.71
C TRP A 334 30.30 15.10 19.58
N GLN A 335 29.17 15.34 18.93
CA GLN A 335 28.59 16.68 18.82
C GLN A 335 27.34 16.78 19.67
N GLY A 336 27.25 17.88 20.41
CA GLY A 336 26.20 18.12 21.38
C GLY A 336 24.85 18.29 20.71
N VAL A 337 24.00 17.26 20.82
CA VAL A 337 22.52 17.23 20.95
C VAL A 337 21.62 18.12 20.05
N SER A 338 22.14 19.05 19.26
CA SER A 338 21.37 20.09 18.57
C SER A 338 21.62 20.15 17.05
N SER A 339 22.71 19.57 16.54
CA SER A 339 23.04 19.62 15.10
C SER A 339 22.55 18.40 14.32
N LEU A 340 22.33 17.25 14.98
CA LEU A 340 21.84 16.02 14.34
C LEU A 340 20.31 15.88 14.36
N SER A 341 19.61 16.67 15.19
CA SER A 341 18.15 16.67 15.28
C SER A 341 17.46 17.22 14.04
N ILE A 342 18.14 18.03 13.23
CA ILE A 342 17.53 18.70 12.08
C ILE A 342 17.88 17.98 10.77
N ALA A 343 19.06 17.38 10.67
CA ALA A 343 19.55 16.87 9.38
C ALA A 343 19.10 15.43 9.04
N HIS A 344 18.58 14.67 10.00
CA HIS A 344 18.14 13.28 9.77
C HIS A 344 16.62 13.09 9.80
N GLU A 345 15.86 14.13 10.16
CA GLU A 345 14.39 14.13 10.12
C GLU A 345 13.86 14.35 8.69
N GLU A 346 14.62 15.02 7.82
CA GLU A 346 14.13 15.43 6.48
C GLU A 346 14.12 14.29 5.44
N ASP A 347 14.87 13.20 5.63
CA ASP A 347 15.07 12.21 4.55
C ASP A 347 14.26 10.90 4.68
N GLU A 348 13.65 10.56 5.83
CA GLU A 348 13.09 9.20 6.00
C GLU A 348 11.69 9.06 6.64
N ASP A 349 11.01 10.12 7.12
CA ASP A 349 9.77 9.95 7.91
C ASP A 349 8.54 10.74 7.38
N GLU A 350 7.91 10.27 6.28
CA GLU A 350 6.53 10.69 5.92
C GLU A 350 5.46 9.58 6.10
N ASN A 351 5.80 8.39 6.61
CA ASN A 351 4.85 7.26 6.57
C ASN A 351 4.73 6.39 7.85
N GLU A 352 4.94 6.91 9.06
CA GLU A 352 4.55 6.18 10.28
C GLU A 352 3.84 7.08 11.31
N ASP A 353 2.50 7.01 11.32
CA ASP A 353 1.63 7.62 12.34
C ASP A 353 1.78 6.86 13.67
N VAL A 354 2.70 7.31 14.52
CA VAL A 354 2.96 6.73 15.86
C VAL A 354 2.05 7.38 16.91
N HIS A 355 0.87 6.80 17.14
CA HIS A 355 0.03 7.14 18.28
C HIS A 355 0.66 6.69 19.61
N LEU A 356 1.02 7.66 20.47
CA LEU A 356 1.48 7.41 21.84
C LEU A 356 0.33 7.55 22.84
N ALA A 357 0.09 6.51 23.65
CA ALA A 357 -0.73 6.58 24.85
C ALA A 357 0.13 7.00 26.07
N PRO A 358 -0.39 7.81 27.01
CA PRO A 358 0.36 8.24 28.19
C PRO A 358 0.20 7.22 29.33
N ASN A 359 1.33 6.82 29.96
CA ASN A 359 1.54 6.74 31.42
C ASN A 359 2.51 5.62 31.82
N SER A 360 3.60 5.94 32.50
CA SER A 360 3.70 5.98 33.97
C SER A 360 5.08 6.55 34.36
N ALA A 361 5.13 7.31 35.44
CA ALA A 361 6.31 7.98 35.95
C ALA A 361 7.30 7.00 36.61
N ASP A 362 8.60 7.13 36.35
CA ASP A 362 9.57 7.64 37.34
C ASP A 362 10.98 7.84 36.74
N ASP A 363 11.65 8.87 37.24
CA ASP A 363 13.09 9.18 37.20
C ASP A 363 13.83 9.37 35.85
N ALA A 364 13.77 10.61 35.34
CA ALA A 364 14.81 11.23 34.53
C ALA A 364 15.51 12.29 35.39
N PRO A 365 16.85 12.40 35.40
CA PRO A 365 17.53 13.40 36.22
C PRO A 365 17.14 14.81 35.76
N ARG A 366 16.62 15.57 36.73
CA ARG A 366 16.27 16.99 36.58
C ARG A 366 17.47 17.77 36.05
N ALA A 367 17.24 18.51 34.97
CA ALA A 367 18.11 19.60 34.56
C ALA A 367 18.39 20.52 35.76
N VAL A 368 19.68 20.78 36.00
CA VAL A 368 20.16 21.66 37.06
C VAL A 368 19.65 23.08 36.80
N SER A 369 19.05 23.67 37.84
CA SER A 369 18.49 25.01 37.85
C SER A 369 19.47 26.08 37.35
N GLN A 370 18.99 26.93 36.44
CA GLN A 370 19.64 28.19 36.08
C GLN A 370 19.67 29.14 37.28
N GLN A 371 20.87 29.45 37.77
CA GLN A 371 21.17 30.70 38.46
C GLN A 371 22.45 31.27 37.85
N GLY A 372 22.37 32.53 37.40
CA GLY A 372 23.39 33.16 36.59
C GLY A 372 24.66 33.55 37.35
N SER A 373 25.77 33.61 36.62
CA SER A 373 26.70 34.76 36.59
C SER A 373 27.88 34.47 35.65
N SER A 374 28.27 35.52 34.94
CA SER A 374 29.44 35.84 34.13
C SER A 374 30.56 34.82 33.82
N GLU A 375 30.94 34.85 32.53
CA GLU A 375 32.27 34.61 31.95
C GLU A 375 33.03 33.31 32.29
N GLN A 376 33.02 32.35 31.35
CA GLN A 376 34.20 31.63 30.84
C GLN A 376 33.80 30.68 29.71
N LEU A 377 34.58 30.69 28.62
CA LEU A 377 34.53 29.73 27.52
C LEU A 377 34.93 28.34 28.03
N ASN A 378 34.03 27.67 28.74
CA ASN A 378 34.18 26.27 29.09
C ASN A 378 33.59 25.43 27.97
N ALA A 379 34.45 24.64 27.32
CA ALA A 379 34.06 23.57 26.42
C ALA A 379 32.92 22.78 27.07
N VAL A 380 31.75 22.77 26.44
CA VAL A 380 30.65 21.88 26.83
C VAL A 380 31.25 20.48 26.90
N PRO A 381 31.13 19.75 28.04
CA PRO A 381 31.64 18.38 28.11
C PRO A 381 30.91 17.60 27.03
N SER A 382 31.63 17.25 25.98
CA SER A 382 31.05 16.56 24.84
C SER A 382 30.67 15.17 25.33
N ARG A 383 29.36 14.92 25.42
CA ARG A 383 28.85 13.62 25.85
C ARG A 383 29.31 12.56 24.85
N PRO A 384 29.80 11.41 25.32
CA PRO A 384 30.28 10.38 24.41
C PRO A 384 29.13 9.88 23.54
N CYS A 385 29.31 9.94 22.21
CA CYS A 385 28.35 9.37 21.26
C CYS A 385 28.81 7.98 20.82
N GLY A 386 27.86 7.07 20.61
CA GLY A 386 28.16 5.69 20.26
C GLY A 386 27.19 5.08 19.27
N ARG A 387 27.53 3.86 18.85
CA ARG A 387 26.68 3.01 18.01
C ARG A 387 26.52 1.61 18.61
N ILE A 388 25.37 0.99 18.38
CA ILE A 388 25.08 -0.36 18.90
C ILE A 388 25.58 -1.41 17.91
N VAL A 389 26.56 -2.20 18.33
CA VAL A 389 27.18 -3.27 17.52
C VAL A 389 26.53 -4.64 17.72
N GLY A 390 25.82 -4.81 18.83
CA GLY A 390 25.12 -6.06 19.13
C GLY A 390 24.36 -6.02 20.45
N ILE A 391 23.52 -7.04 20.65
CA ILE A 391 22.65 -7.14 21.81
C ILE A 391 23.06 -8.38 22.60
N ILE A 392 23.51 -8.16 23.84
CA ILE A 392 24.05 -9.20 24.72
C ILE A 392 22.90 -9.96 25.39
N LYS A 393 21.89 -9.23 25.88
CA LYS A 393 20.71 -9.81 26.52
C LYS A 393 19.47 -9.00 26.16
N ARG A 394 18.47 -9.70 25.61
CA ARG A 394 17.14 -9.13 25.35
C ARG A 394 16.35 -9.02 26.65
N ASN A 395 15.70 -7.89 26.85
CA ASN A 395 14.78 -7.67 27.96
C ASN A 395 13.36 -7.48 27.45
N TRP A 396 12.78 -8.55 26.88
CA TRP A 396 11.42 -8.51 26.38
C TRP A 396 10.43 -8.70 27.53
N HIS A 397 9.60 -7.68 27.76
CA HIS A 397 8.42 -7.80 28.59
C HIS A 397 7.18 -7.80 27.69
N SER A 398 6.14 -8.53 28.10
CA SER A 398 4.83 -8.41 27.48
C SER A 398 4.32 -7.00 27.74
N LEU A 399 4.35 -6.14 26.72
CA LEU A 399 3.71 -4.84 26.80
C LEU A 399 2.19 -5.08 26.93
N PRO A 400 1.53 -4.59 27.99
CA PRO A 400 0.08 -4.65 28.06
C PRO A 400 -0.47 -3.81 26.91
N HIS A 401 -1.15 -4.47 25.97
CA HIS A 401 -1.84 -3.79 24.89
C HIS A 401 -3.02 -3.05 25.52
N ALA A 402 -3.01 -1.71 25.51
CA ALA A 402 -4.19 -0.94 25.85
C ALA A 402 -5.18 -1.11 24.70
N GLU A 403 -6.08 -2.09 24.82
CA GLU A 403 -7.31 -2.09 24.03
C GLU A 403 -8.07 -0.82 24.42
N SER A 404 -7.95 0.23 23.61
CA SER A 404 -8.83 1.37 23.66
C SER A 404 -10.21 0.90 23.20
N THR A 405 -10.99 0.35 24.13
CA THR A 405 -12.43 0.19 23.97
C THR A 405 -13.05 1.59 23.91
N PHE A 406 -13.07 2.20 22.72
CA PHE A 406 -14.07 3.21 22.39
C PHE A 406 -15.41 2.49 22.22
N GLY A 407 -15.99 2.11 23.36
CA GLY A 407 -17.35 1.59 23.45
C GLY A 407 -18.32 2.75 23.31
N LEU A 408 -18.85 2.90 22.08
CA LEU A 408 -20.06 3.65 21.78
C LEU A 408 -21.14 3.33 22.84
N GLY A 409 -21.64 4.37 23.51
CA GLY A 409 -22.70 4.23 24.50
C GLY A 409 -23.96 3.61 23.89
N PRO A 410 -24.64 2.67 24.58
CA PRO A 410 -25.92 2.17 24.12
C PRO A 410 -27.05 3.08 24.63
N GLN A 411 -27.67 3.84 23.74
CA GLN A 411 -29.07 4.18 23.91
C GLN A 411 -29.93 3.01 23.42
N SER A 412 -30.67 2.38 24.33
CA SER A 412 -32.14 2.25 24.30
C SER A 412 -32.61 1.06 25.14
N SER A 413 -33.37 1.40 26.19
CA SER A 413 -34.57 0.72 26.71
C SER A 413 -34.71 -0.79 26.59
N THR A 414 -34.81 -1.49 27.73
CA THR A 414 -35.90 -2.46 28.00
C THR A 414 -36.10 -2.60 29.51
N LEU A 415 -37.34 -2.36 29.95
CA LEU A 415 -37.87 -2.67 31.28
C LEU A 415 -37.75 -4.17 31.60
N VAL A 416 -37.22 -4.56 32.78
CA VAL A 416 -37.72 -5.72 33.55
C VAL A 416 -37.52 -5.52 35.06
N SER A 417 -38.67 -5.45 35.74
CA SER A 417 -39.03 -5.91 37.08
C SER A 417 -37.96 -6.51 38.02
N SER A 418 -37.99 -5.96 39.23
CA SER A 418 -37.79 -6.59 40.55
C SER A 418 -37.80 -8.13 40.61
N GLY A 419 -36.83 -8.68 41.34
CA GLY A 419 -36.72 -10.11 41.64
C GLY A 419 -35.62 -10.41 42.66
N ASP A 420 -35.89 -10.01 43.90
CA ASP A 420 -35.20 -10.35 45.13
C ASP A 420 -34.81 -11.83 45.23
N LYS A 421 -33.53 -12.16 45.44
CA LYS A 421 -33.10 -13.46 45.99
C LYS A 421 -31.84 -13.30 46.85
N GLY A 422 -32.07 -13.47 48.14
CA GLY A 422 -31.07 -13.45 49.18
C GLY A 422 -30.16 -14.66 49.22
N LYS A 423 -29.10 -14.43 50.00
CA LYS A 423 -28.17 -15.38 50.62
C LYS A 423 -28.84 -16.69 51.06
N CYS A 424 -28.18 -17.82 50.80
CA CYS A 424 -28.03 -18.87 51.80
C CYS A 424 -26.81 -19.75 51.52
N LEU A 425 -26.10 -20.03 52.62
CA LEU A 425 -24.94 -20.91 52.72
C LEU A 425 -25.32 -22.37 52.49
N ARG A 426 -24.45 -23.13 51.80
CA ARG A 426 -23.62 -24.21 52.37
C ARG A 426 -22.67 -24.77 51.33
#